data_AF-A0A2V7MCA6-F1
#
_entry.id   AF-A0A2V7MCA6-F1
#
_cell.length_a   1.000
_cell.length_b   1.000
_cell.length_c   1.000
_cell.angle_alpha   90.00
_cell.angle_beta   90.00
_cell.angle_gamma   90.00
#
_symmetry.space_group_name_H-M   'P 1'
#
loop_
_entity.id
_entity.type
_entity.pdbx_description
1 polymer ?
#
loop_
_entity_poly.entity_id
_entity_poly.type
_entity_poly.pdbx_seq_one_letter_code
_entity_poly.pdbx_strand_id
1 'polypeptide(L)'
;MGDEDAWGVPVLVPELSSPFRDTRTTIRRDGLEMILSSGRPGGSGSEDLWVSTRASTLDSWGTPVNLGPVVNSSAFDGAPALSFDGTTLYFFSERPGGFGKRDLYVTTRERLRGPDVAEDVQMIP
;
A
#
# COMPACT_ATOMS: atom_id res chain seq x y z
N MET A 1 33.35 -11.92 11.44
CA MET A 1 31.98 -11.38 11.53
C MET A 1 32.13 -9.91 11.23
N GLY A 2 32.11 -9.57 9.95
CA GLY A 2 32.45 -8.24 9.45
C GLY A 2 31.18 -7.49 9.09
N ASP A 3 31.14 -6.21 9.45
CA ASP A 3 30.58 -5.00 8.81
C ASP A 3 29.28 -5.04 7.96
N GLU A 4 28.62 -6.17 7.75
CA GLU A 4 27.36 -6.32 7.01
C GLU A 4 26.11 -5.98 7.86
N ASP A 5 26.30 -5.75 9.17
CA ASP A 5 25.23 -5.52 10.15
C ASP A 5 24.87 -4.03 10.34
N ALA A 6 25.46 -3.12 9.55
CA ALA A 6 25.25 -1.68 9.71
C ALA A 6 24.16 -1.15 8.77
N TRP A 7 23.24 -0.35 9.31
CA TRP A 7 22.30 0.45 8.52
C TRP A 7 23.07 1.41 7.60
N GLY A 8 22.71 1.43 6.32
CA GLY A 8 23.27 2.36 5.33
C GLY A 8 22.76 3.80 5.48
N VAL A 9 23.34 4.73 4.71
CA VAL A 9 22.86 6.12 4.61
C VAL A 9 21.44 6.12 4.03
N PRO A 10 20.46 6.78 4.66
CA PRO A 10 19.10 6.85 4.13
C PRO A 10 19.05 7.65 2.84
N VAL A 11 18.27 7.17 1.86
CA VAL A 11 18.03 7.83 0.58
C VAL A 11 16.53 8.07 0.44
N LEU A 12 16.15 9.24 -0.09
CA LEU A 12 14.76 9.56 -0.41
C LEU A 12 14.23 8.60 -1.48
N VAL A 13 12.99 8.12 -1.32
CA VAL A 13 12.28 7.36 -2.36
C VAL A 13 11.27 8.29 -3.04
N PRO A 14 11.67 9.02 -4.10
CA PRO A 14 10.84 10.07 -4.69
C PRO A 14 9.54 9.52 -5.29
N GLU A 15 9.53 8.26 -5.75
CA GLU A 15 8.36 7.63 -6.36
C GLU A 15 7.22 7.41 -5.35
N LEU A 16 7.58 7.14 -4.08
CA LEU A 16 6.61 6.96 -2.99
C LEU A 16 6.28 8.27 -2.28
N SER A 17 7.15 9.28 -2.38
CA SER A 17 7.02 10.54 -1.63
C SER A 17 6.18 11.58 -2.38
N SER A 18 5.69 12.56 -1.66
CA SER A 18 4.94 13.71 -2.16
C SER A 18 5.21 14.94 -1.28
N PRO A 19 4.80 16.15 -1.70
CA PRO A 19 4.81 17.32 -0.82
C PRO A 19 3.84 17.25 0.38
N PHE A 20 3.07 16.16 0.50
CA PHE A 20 2.08 15.93 1.55
C PHE A 20 2.61 14.90 2.56
N ARG A 21 1.79 14.55 3.56
CA ARG A 21 2.16 13.49 4.51
C ARG A 21 2.18 12.15 3.80
N ASP A 22 3.31 11.46 3.85
CA ASP A 22 3.50 10.07 3.42
C ASP A 22 4.10 9.28 4.58
N THR A 23 3.29 8.44 5.19
CA THR A 23 3.64 7.78 6.45
C THR A 23 3.16 6.34 6.46
N ARG A 24 3.56 5.60 7.51
CA ARG A 24 3.09 4.25 7.87
C ARG A 24 2.91 3.32 6.66
N THR A 25 3.89 2.44 6.47
CA THR A 25 3.88 1.51 5.34
C THR A 25 3.69 0.08 5.82
N THR A 26 3.15 -0.74 4.93
CA THR A 26 3.27 -2.20 4.97
C THR A 26 3.69 -2.67 3.60
N ILE A 27 4.56 -3.68 3.55
CA ILE A 27 5.06 -4.26 2.30
C ILE A 27 4.66 -5.72 2.26
N ARG A 28 4.15 -6.16 1.12
CA ARG A 28 3.85 -7.57 0.88
C ARG A 28 5.14 -8.39 0.99
N ARG A 29 5.01 -9.64 1.42
CA ARG A 29 6.16 -10.52 1.73
C ARG A 29 7.17 -10.68 0.58
N ASP A 30 6.69 -10.64 -0.66
CA ASP A 30 7.53 -10.70 -1.87
C ASP A 30 8.25 -9.39 -2.18
N GLY A 31 7.93 -8.31 -1.48
CA GLY A 31 8.52 -6.99 -1.67
C GLY A 31 7.97 -6.24 -2.88
N LEU A 32 6.90 -6.70 -3.53
CA LEU A 32 6.43 -6.17 -4.83
C LEU A 32 5.20 -5.26 -4.74
N GLU A 33 4.59 -5.18 -3.56
CA GLU A 33 3.45 -4.30 -3.28
C GLU A 33 3.68 -3.59 -1.94
N MET A 34 3.52 -2.28 -1.92
CA MET A 34 3.55 -1.46 -0.72
C MET A 34 2.23 -0.71 -0.58
N ILE A 35 1.67 -0.71 0.62
CA ILE A 35 0.54 0.14 0.98
C ILE A 35 1.04 1.18 1.98
N LEU A 36 0.70 2.45 1.76
CA LEU A 36 1.11 3.59 2.58
C LEU A 36 -0.09 4.48 2.94
N SER A 37 0.02 5.18 4.06
CA SER A 37 -0.89 6.29 4.40
C SER A 37 -0.40 7.57 3.74
N SER A 38 -1.27 8.24 2.99
CA SER A 38 -0.91 9.49 2.33
C SER A 38 -2.04 10.51 2.29
N GLY A 39 -1.68 11.77 2.54
CA GLY A 39 -2.54 12.94 2.37
C GLY A 39 -2.43 13.61 0.99
N ARG A 40 -1.91 12.89 -0.01
CA ARG A 40 -1.80 13.41 -1.39
C ARG A 40 -3.19 13.63 -2.03
N PRO A 41 -3.32 14.57 -2.99
CA PRO A 41 -4.56 14.80 -3.71
C PRO A 41 -5.07 13.57 -4.46
N GLY A 42 -6.38 13.44 -4.59
CA GLY A 42 -7.04 12.28 -5.24
C GLY A 42 -7.56 11.23 -4.26
N GLY A 43 -7.48 11.49 -2.96
CA GLY A 43 -8.11 10.69 -1.90
C GLY A 43 -9.56 11.08 -1.59
N SER A 44 -10.19 10.28 -0.73
CA SER A 44 -11.55 10.45 -0.22
C SER A 44 -11.59 11.23 1.09
N GLY A 45 -10.55 11.12 1.92
CA GLY A 45 -10.40 11.84 3.18
C GLY A 45 -9.10 12.65 3.28
N SER A 46 -8.79 13.11 4.50
CA SER A 46 -7.57 13.90 4.76
C SER A 46 -6.27 13.09 4.79
N GLU A 47 -6.36 11.78 5.06
CA GLU A 47 -5.29 10.79 4.88
C GLU A 47 -5.97 9.49 4.49
N ASP A 48 -5.45 8.86 3.45
CA ASP A 48 -6.01 7.68 2.81
C ASP A 48 -4.96 6.58 2.69
N LEU A 49 -5.39 5.36 2.38
CA LEU A 49 -4.51 4.26 1.97
C LEU A 49 -4.28 4.27 0.46
N TRP A 50 -3.01 4.20 0.08
CA TRP A 50 -2.53 4.18 -1.30
C TRP A 50 -1.68 2.94 -1.52
N VAL A 51 -1.62 2.43 -2.75
CA VAL A 51 -0.82 1.26 -3.13
C VAL A 51 0.17 1.61 -4.22
N SER A 52 1.38 1.10 -4.11
CA SER A 52 2.40 1.14 -5.15
C SER A 52 2.93 -0.28 -5.40
N THR A 53 3.26 -0.57 -6.65
CA THR A 53 3.84 -1.85 -7.07
C THR A 53 5.14 -1.65 -7.82
N ARG A 54 5.94 -2.71 -7.92
CA ARG A 54 7.17 -2.77 -8.73
C ARG A 54 7.35 -4.16 -9.31
N ALA A 55 8.08 -4.26 -10.42
CA ALA A 55 8.26 -5.53 -11.13
C ALA A 55 9.20 -6.48 -10.38
N SER A 56 10.25 -5.94 -9.74
CA SER A 56 11.18 -6.69 -8.89
C SER A 56 11.64 -5.87 -7.68
N THR A 57 12.36 -6.49 -6.75
CA THR A 57 12.90 -5.80 -5.58
C THR A 57 14.03 -4.80 -5.91
N LEU A 58 14.54 -4.83 -7.14
CA LEU A 58 15.57 -3.92 -7.65
C LEU A 58 14.99 -2.75 -8.44
N ASP A 59 13.72 -2.82 -8.84
CA ASP A 59 13.07 -1.77 -9.60
C ASP A 59 12.56 -0.66 -8.67
N SER A 60 12.47 0.55 -9.23
CA SER A 60 11.76 1.67 -8.62
C SER A 60 10.29 1.29 -8.38
N TRP A 61 9.73 1.89 -7.33
CA TRP A 61 8.29 1.84 -7.09
C TRP A 61 7.52 2.60 -8.17
N GLY A 62 6.33 2.11 -8.51
CA GLY A 62 5.38 2.90 -9.29
C GLY A 62 4.80 4.06 -8.47
N THR A 63 4.22 5.05 -9.13
CA THR A 63 3.47 6.12 -8.47
C THR A 63 2.31 5.52 -7.66
N PRO A 64 2.15 5.85 -6.36
CA PRO A 64 1.04 5.36 -5.56
C PRO A 64 -0.33 5.70 -6.16
N VAL A 65 -1.24 4.71 -6.15
CA VAL A 65 -2.63 4.82 -6.59
C VAL A 65 -3.56 4.64 -5.39
N ASN A 66 -4.61 5.46 -5.29
CA ASN A 66 -5.55 5.39 -4.18
C ASN A 66 -6.29 4.05 -4.19
N LEU A 67 -6.49 3.43 -3.02
CA LEU A 67 -7.20 2.15 -2.92
C LEU A 67 -8.73 2.25 -3.11
N GLY A 68 -9.24 3.47 -3.34
CA GLY A 68 -10.63 3.74 -3.70
C GLY A 68 -11.61 3.65 -2.52
N PRO A 69 -12.88 3.98 -2.76
CA PRO A 69 -13.90 4.12 -1.71
C PRO A 69 -14.38 2.80 -1.11
N VAL A 70 -13.92 1.67 -1.63
CA VAL A 70 -14.17 0.35 -1.02
C VAL A 70 -13.29 0.17 0.22
N VAL A 71 -12.06 0.66 0.18
CA VAL A 71 -11.10 0.57 1.29
C VAL A 71 -11.12 1.86 2.11
N ASN A 72 -10.93 2.99 1.43
CA ASN A 72 -10.94 4.32 2.02
C ASN A 72 -12.37 4.81 2.27
N SER A 73 -12.47 5.80 3.14
CA SER A 73 -13.69 6.51 3.50
C SER A 73 -13.49 8.01 3.33
N SER A 74 -14.53 8.81 3.57
CA SER A 74 -14.37 10.26 3.64
C SER A 74 -13.68 10.74 4.93
N ALA A 75 -13.40 9.83 5.86
CA ALA A 75 -12.74 10.10 7.12
C ALA A 75 -11.23 9.85 7.01
N PHE A 76 -10.53 9.84 8.15
CA PHE A 76 -9.09 9.61 8.21
C PHE A 76 -8.80 8.11 8.30
N ASP A 77 -8.19 7.54 7.27
CA ASP A 77 -7.85 6.12 7.14
C ASP A 77 -6.33 5.92 7.07
N GLY A 78 -5.77 5.00 7.86
CA GLY A 78 -4.31 4.89 7.90
C GLY A 78 -3.73 3.72 8.70
N ALA A 79 -2.40 3.72 8.79
CA ALA A 79 -1.58 2.68 9.40
C ALA A 79 -1.91 1.26 8.91
N PRO A 80 -1.67 0.98 7.62
CA PRO A 80 -1.96 -0.31 7.03
C PRO A 80 -1.07 -1.41 7.64
N ALA A 81 -1.64 -2.59 7.81
CA ALA A 81 -0.97 -3.82 8.21
C ALA A 81 -1.50 -4.97 7.36
N LEU A 82 -0.67 -5.45 6.43
CA LEU A 82 -1.02 -6.52 5.52
C LEU A 82 -0.72 -7.89 6.16
N SER A 83 -1.63 -8.85 5.99
CA SER A 83 -1.42 -10.23 6.40
C SER A 83 -0.27 -10.88 5.63
N PHE A 84 0.27 -11.96 6.20
CA PHE A 84 1.39 -12.69 5.64
C PHE A 84 1.16 -13.20 4.21
N ASP A 85 -0.05 -13.64 3.90
CA ASP A 85 -0.47 -14.11 2.58
C ASP A 85 -0.89 -12.97 1.64
N GLY A 86 -0.89 -11.72 2.14
CA GLY A 86 -1.26 -10.54 1.39
C GLY A 86 -2.75 -10.38 1.10
N THR A 87 -3.64 -11.20 1.66
CA THR A 87 -5.07 -11.19 1.30
C THR A 87 -5.93 -10.38 2.27
N THR A 88 -5.43 -10.08 3.47
CA THR A 88 -6.15 -9.36 4.52
C THR A 88 -5.40 -8.09 4.89
N LEU A 89 -6.10 -6.95 4.90
CA LEU A 89 -5.54 -5.66 5.26
C LEU A 89 -6.25 -5.12 6.49
N TYR A 90 -5.50 -4.95 7.58
CA TYR A 90 -5.95 -4.23 8.77
C TYR A 90 -5.47 -2.78 8.71
N PHE A 91 -6.27 -1.85 9.21
CA PHE A 91 -5.96 -0.42 9.25
C PHE A 91 -6.87 0.27 10.28
N PHE A 92 -6.50 1.47 10.73
CA PHE A 92 -7.45 2.27 11.50
C PHE A 92 -8.33 3.12 10.58
N SER A 93 -9.54 3.45 11.03
CA SER A 93 -10.39 4.45 10.40
C SER A 93 -11.13 5.30 11.43
N GLU A 94 -11.36 6.58 11.06
CA GLU A 94 -12.29 7.48 11.77
C GLU A 94 -13.69 7.50 11.14
N ARG A 95 -14.03 6.48 10.34
CA ARG A 95 -15.36 6.37 9.70
C ARG A 95 -16.49 6.26 10.75
N PRO A 96 -17.68 6.83 10.46
CA PRO A 96 -18.82 6.75 11.37
C PRO A 96 -19.25 5.31 11.69
N GLY A 97 -19.78 5.11 12.90
CA GLY A 97 -20.24 3.80 13.38
C GLY A 97 -19.21 3.01 14.18
N GLY A 98 -17.99 3.55 14.35
CA GLY A 98 -16.97 3.01 15.25
C GLY A 98 -17.27 3.23 16.73
N PHE A 99 -16.45 2.63 17.60
CA PHE A 99 -16.53 2.76 19.06
C PHE A 99 -15.86 4.05 19.57
N GLY A 100 -14.92 4.62 18.81
CA GLY A 100 -14.14 5.78 19.21
C GLY A 100 -13.70 6.62 18.01
N LYS A 101 -12.58 7.34 18.15
CA LYS A 101 -12.05 8.15 17.05
C LYS A 101 -11.37 7.29 16.00
N ARG A 102 -10.44 6.41 16.40
CA ARG A 102 -9.69 5.53 15.49
C ARG A 102 -9.91 4.10 15.89
N ASP A 103 -10.79 3.43 15.16
CA ASP A 103 -11.09 2.01 15.37
C ASP A 103 -10.40 1.16 14.32
N LEU A 104 -10.18 -0.13 14.63
CA LEU A 104 -9.60 -1.08 13.70
C LEU A 104 -10.65 -1.60 12.72
N TYR A 105 -10.31 -1.54 11.44
CA TYR A 105 -11.07 -2.10 10.35
C TYR A 105 -10.23 -3.13 9.60
N VAL A 106 -10.91 -4.05 8.94
CA VAL A 106 -10.30 -5.09 8.12
C VAL A 106 -11.03 -5.20 6.79
N THR A 107 -10.28 -5.44 5.73
CA THR A 107 -10.81 -5.81 4.41
C THR A 107 -10.03 -6.98 3.84
N THR A 108 -10.64 -7.71 2.91
CA THR A 108 -10.07 -8.92 2.31
C THR A 108 -10.15 -8.87 0.79
N ARG A 109 -9.20 -9.52 0.11
CA ARG A 109 -9.23 -9.76 -1.34
C ARG A 109 -9.09 -11.25 -1.63
N GLU A 110 -9.84 -11.74 -2.61
CA GLU A 110 -9.85 -13.18 -2.97
C GLU A 110 -8.55 -13.65 -3.64
N ARG A 111 -7.85 -12.75 -4.33
CA ARG A 111 -6.57 -13.03 -4.99
C ARG A 111 -5.63 -11.85 -4.87
N LEU A 112 -4.33 -12.14 -4.80
CA LEU A 112 -3.30 -11.13 -5.01
C LEU A 112 -3.44 -10.58 -6.43
N ARG A 113 -3.37 -9.26 -6.58
CA ARG A 113 -3.13 -8.69 -7.91
C ARG A 113 -1.72 -9.15 -8.32
N GLY A 114 -1.65 -10.07 -9.27
CA GLY A 114 -0.41 -10.39 -9.97
C GLY A 114 -0.04 -9.26 -10.92
N PRO A 115 1.18 -9.24 -11.49
CA PRO A 115 1.37 -8.53 -12.74
C PRO A 115 0.33 -9.09 -13.72
N ASP A 116 -0.41 -8.23 -14.40
CA ASP A 116 -1.25 -8.67 -15.50
C ASP A 116 -0.36 -9.51 -16.42
N VAL A 117 -0.58 -10.83 -16.43
CA VAL A 117 -0.08 -11.68 -17.51
C VAL A 117 -0.87 -11.25 -18.73
N ALA A 118 -0.34 -10.24 -19.42
CA ALA A 118 -0.37 -10.27 -20.87
C ALA A 118 0.06 -11.69 -21.30
N GLU A 119 -0.62 -12.24 -22.31
CA GLU A 119 -0.55 -13.64 -22.78
C GLU A 119 -1.58 -14.58 -22.14
N ASP A 120 -2.85 -14.43 -22.53
CA ASP A 120 -3.51 -15.57 -23.16
C ASP A 120 -4.60 -15.12 -24.13
N VAL A 121 -4.74 -15.86 -25.23
CA VAL A 121 -5.60 -15.67 -26.41
C VAL A 121 -5.05 -14.75 -27.51
N GLN A 122 -4.02 -15.23 -28.23
CA GLN A 122 -4.17 -15.62 -29.64
C GLN A 122 -2.87 -16.22 -30.19
N MET A 123 -2.71 -17.54 -30.09
CA MET A 123 -2.00 -18.35 -31.09
C MET A 123 -2.62 -19.76 -31.09
N ILE A 124 -3.55 -20.01 -32.01
CA ILE A 124 -3.92 -21.36 -32.46
C ILE A 124 -3.45 -21.40 -33.93
N PRO A 125 -2.74 -22.46 -34.37
CA PRO A 125 -2.10 -22.51 -35.69
C PRO A 125 -3.07 -22.39 -36.87
#